data_AF-A0A6N7PV13-F1
#
_entry.id   AF-A0A6N7PV13-F1
#
_cell.length_a   1.000
_cell.length_b   1.000
_cell.length_c   1.000
_cell.angle_alpha   90.00
_cell.angle_beta   90.00
_cell.angle_gamma   90.00
#
_symmetry.space_group_name_H-M   'P 1'
#
loop_
_entity.id
_entity.type
_entity.pdbx_description
1 polymer ?
#
loop_
_entity_poly.entity_id
_entity_poly.type
_entity_poly.pdbx_seq_one_letter_code
_entity_poly.pdbx_strand_id
1 'polypeptide(L)'
;MLSPRSSGSRRLCSGSRQRASATCDYVKANRRTTAIEFVLDAFNGKIDATLAELRHGNHGTLQQKIRDAFTLVNHNGRTFRGARILPEYLEAWLEELRWAVVAQELKLEEREEQRLIKEQIREEERAQREFEKVLKEAEKEQETIRKAMEKARRDVDKASAEERAKYEEKLHELSEKLRVAEET
;
A
#
# COMPACT_ATOMS: atom_id res chain seq x y z
N MET A 1 -12.67 20.21 13.04
CA MET A 1 -11.71 21.26 12.63
C MET A 1 -10.38 20.59 12.30
N LEU A 2 -9.95 20.73 11.05
CA LEU A 2 -8.80 20.04 10.46
C LEU A 2 -7.49 20.59 11.05
N SER A 3 -6.66 19.72 11.61
CA SER A 3 -5.28 20.04 11.97
C SER A 3 -4.46 20.35 10.72
N PRO A 4 -3.61 21.40 10.71
CA PRO A 4 -2.81 21.72 9.55
C PRO A 4 -1.69 20.67 9.43
N ARG A 5 -1.68 19.97 8.28
CA ARG A 5 -0.54 19.14 7.88
C ARG A 5 0.66 20.06 7.72
N SER A 6 1.64 19.91 8.61
CA SER A 6 2.96 20.49 8.38
C SER A 6 3.53 19.87 7.11
N SER A 7 3.66 20.68 6.07
CA SER A 7 4.43 20.40 4.87
C SER A 7 5.91 20.40 5.25
N GLY A 8 6.33 19.36 5.96
CA GLY A 8 7.73 19.05 6.18
C GLY A 8 8.33 18.61 4.86
N SER A 9 8.93 19.55 4.13
CA SER A 9 9.98 19.25 3.15
C SER A 9 11.12 18.58 3.91
N ARG A 10 11.05 17.24 4.03
CA ARG A 10 12.15 16.44 4.55
C ARG A 10 13.20 16.44 3.45
N ARG A 11 14.13 17.40 3.53
CA ARG A 11 15.46 17.24 2.97
C ARG A 11 16.03 15.96 3.58
N LEU A 12 16.02 14.88 2.81
CA LEU A 12 16.72 13.67 3.19
C LEU A 12 18.22 13.96 2.96
N CYS A 13 19.04 13.62 3.94
CA CYS A 13 20.50 13.78 3.97
C CYS A 13 21.08 15.19 4.22
N SER A 14 20.79 15.74 5.40
CA SER A 14 21.77 16.56 6.13
C SER A 14 22.76 15.66 6.90
N GLY A 15 23.66 14.96 6.20
CA GLY A 15 24.54 13.95 6.82
C GLY A 15 25.87 13.69 6.10
N SER A 16 26.91 14.41 6.56
CA SER A 16 28.34 14.05 6.55
C SER A 16 29.04 13.66 5.24
N ARG A 17 29.72 14.64 4.64
CA ARG A 17 31.19 14.71 4.45
C ARG A 17 31.45 16.12 3.92
N GLN A 18 32.47 16.80 4.43
CA GLN A 18 32.92 18.09 3.88
C GLN A 18 33.47 17.88 2.46
N ARG A 19 32.60 17.58 1.49
CA ARG A 19 32.90 17.74 0.08
C ARG A 19 32.56 19.19 -0.21
N ALA A 20 33.55 19.96 -0.64
CA ALA A 20 33.26 21.27 -1.18
C ALA A 20 32.20 21.09 -2.28
N SER A 21 31.06 21.76 -2.15
CA SER A 21 29.97 21.65 -3.14
C SER A 21 30.26 22.49 -4.37
N ALA A 22 31.01 23.58 -4.18
CA ALA A 22 31.41 24.50 -5.22
C ALA A 22 32.72 25.21 -4.84
N THR A 23 33.37 25.80 -5.83
CA THR A 23 34.61 26.57 -5.67
C THR A 23 34.59 27.80 -6.57
N CYS A 24 35.44 28.79 -6.26
CA CYS A 24 35.55 30.04 -6.99
C CYS A 24 36.95 30.67 -6.79
N ASP A 25 37.46 31.36 -7.81
CA ASP A 25 38.83 31.86 -7.87
C ASP A 25 38.97 33.32 -7.35
N TYR A 26 37.94 33.86 -6.69
CA TYR A 26 38.05 35.16 -6.03
C TYR A 26 39.05 35.13 -4.86
N VAL A 27 40.00 36.06 -4.87
CA VAL A 27 40.98 36.24 -3.77
C VAL A 27 40.30 36.80 -2.51
N LYS A 28 39.33 37.71 -2.66
CA LYS A 28 38.59 38.29 -1.54
C LYS A 28 37.57 37.29 -1.00
N ALA A 29 37.73 36.89 0.26
CA ALA A 29 36.87 35.90 0.92
C ALA A 29 35.37 36.18 0.76
N ASN A 30 34.91 37.40 1.07
CA ASN A 30 33.48 37.75 0.96
C ASN A 30 32.95 37.56 -0.45
N ARG A 31 33.67 38.02 -1.48
CA ARG A 31 33.24 37.85 -2.89
C ARG A 31 33.25 36.39 -3.33
N ARG A 32 34.21 35.61 -2.84
CA ARG A 32 34.30 34.17 -3.09
C ARG A 32 33.09 33.44 -2.52
N THR A 33 32.76 33.69 -1.25
CA THR A 33 31.62 33.07 -0.58
C THR A 33 30.32 33.41 -1.29
N THR A 34 30.06 34.69 -1.58
CA THR A 34 28.83 35.11 -2.29
C THR A 34 28.71 34.49 -3.68
N ALA A 35 29.82 34.37 -4.42
CA ALA A 35 29.79 33.73 -5.75
C ALA A 35 29.52 32.23 -5.65
N ILE A 36 30.07 31.55 -4.63
CA ILE A 36 29.82 30.13 -4.36
C ILE A 36 28.34 29.92 -4.01
N GLU A 37 27.80 30.71 -3.08
CA GLU A 37 26.40 30.65 -2.66
C GLU A 37 25.46 30.85 -3.84
N PHE A 38 25.73 31.86 -4.69
CA PHE A 38 24.89 32.14 -5.86
C PHE A 38 24.81 30.96 -6.84
N VAL A 39 25.95 30.33 -7.14
CA VAL A 39 26.01 29.17 -8.05
C VAL A 39 25.34 27.95 -7.40
N LEU A 40 25.51 27.75 -6.10
CA LEU A 40 24.85 26.68 -5.36
C LEU A 40 23.33 26.85 -5.33
N ASP A 41 22.83 28.05 -5.04
CA ASP A 41 21.39 28.33 -5.01
C ASP A 41 20.77 28.12 -6.39
N ALA A 42 21.44 28.59 -7.45
CA ALA A 42 20.98 28.39 -8.82
C ALA A 42 20.94 26.91 -9.22
N PHE A 43 21.92 26.11 -8.78
CA PHE A 43 21.93 24.67 -9.02
C PHE A 43 20.86 23.95 -8.20
N ASN A 44 20.84 24.16 -6.88
CA ASN A 44 19.91 23.53 -5.96
C ASN A 44 18.46 23.83 -6.34
N GLY A 45 18.14 25.07 -6.73
CA GLY A 45 16.80 25.40 -7.21
C GLY A 45 16.38 24.61 -8.45
N LYS A 46 17.32 24.31 -9.37
CA LYS A 46 17.05 23.44 -10.54
C LYS A 46 16.90 21.98 -10.13
N ILE A 47 17.68 21.51 -9.16
CA ILE A 47 17.59 20.15 -8.63
C ILE A 47 16.25 19.94 -7.93
N ASP A 48 15.83 20.85 -7.05
CA ASP A 48 14.54 20.80 -6.36
C ASP A 48 13.37 20.73 -7.34
N ALA A 49 13.40 21.57 -8.39
CA ALA A 49 12.39 21.53 -9.45
C ALA A 49 12.41 20.19 -10.21
N THR A 50 13.59 19.63 -10.47
CA THR A 50 13.74 18.35 -11.16
C THR A 50 13.25 17.19 -10.31
N LEU A 51 13.58 17.16 -9.01
CA LEU A 51 13.14 16.13 -8.07
C LEU A 51 11.64 16.19 -7.79
N ALA A 52 11.02 17.37 -7.85
CA ALA A 52 9.57 17.52 -7.75
C ALA A 52 8.81 16.81 -8.89
N GLU A 53 9.46 16.58 -10.03
CA GLU A 53 8.91 15.85 -11.16
C GLU A 53 9.11 14.32 -11.06
N LEU A 54 9.69 13.79 -9.98
CA LEU A 54 9.98 12.37 -9.82
C LEU A 54 8.72 11.50 -9.91
N ARG A 55 8.73 10.57 -10.87
CA ARG A 55 7.66 9.60 -11.13
C ARG A 55 8.27 8.24 -11.46
N HIS A 56 7.45 7.20 -11.39
CA HIS A 56 7.87 5.88 -11.85
C HIS A 56 8.22 5.95 -13.35
N GLY A 57 9.38 5.42 -13.73
CA GLY A 57 9.84 5.33 -15.13
C GLY A 57 10.51 6.57 -15.74
N ASN A 58 10.57 7.72 -15.05
CA ASN A 58 11.19 8.94 -15.62
C ASN A 58 12.62 9.25 -15.13
N HIS A 59 13.25 8.31 -14.40
CA HIS A 59 14.58 8.49 -13.80
C HIS A 59 15.65 8.95 -14.79
N GLY A 60 15.76 8.31 -15.97
CA GLY A 60 16.78 8.66 -16.96
C GLY A 60 16.66 10.11 -17.45
N THR A 61 15.43 10.59 -17.63
CA THR A 61 15.17 11.98 -18.01
C THR A 61 15.60 12.95 -16.91
N LEU A 62 15.29 12.63 -15.64
CA LEU A 62 15.69 13.46 -14.50
C LEU A 62 17.20 13.46 -14.30
N GLN A 63 17.85 12.31 -14.46
CA GLN A 63 19.31 12.20 -14.44
C GLN A 63 19.95 13.11 -15.49
N GLN A 64 19.41 13.14 -16.71
CA GLN A 64 19.91 14.02 -17.75
C GLN A 64 19.69 15.49 -17.41
N LYS A 65 18.49 15.87 -16.91
CA LYS A 65 18.21 17.23 -16.45
C LYS A 65 19.17 17.71 -15.37
N ILE A 66 19.56 16.85 -14.42
CA ILE A 66 20.55 17.16 -13.38
C ILE A 66 21.93 17.44 -14.01
N ARG A 67 22.37 16.62 -14.97
CA ARG A 67 23.64 16.83 -15.70
C ARG A 67 23.63 18.11 -16.54
N ASP A 68 22.50 18.39 -17.19
CA ASP A 68 22.32 19.61 -17.98
C ASP A 68 22.34 20.85 -17.08
N ALA A 69 21.68 20.80 -15.91
CA ALA A 69 21.73 21.85 -14.91
C ALA A 69 23.15 22.10 -14.41
N PHE A 70 23.93 21.04 -14.14
CA PHE A 70 25.33 21.16 -13.74
C PHE A 70 26.17 21.86 -14.81
N THR A 71 26.02 21.43 -16.07
CA THR A 71 26.74 22.01 -17.20
C THR A 71 26.38 23.49 -17.39
N LEU A 72 25.09 23.81 -17.36
CA LEU A 72 24.58 25.17 -17.55
C LEU A 72 25.03 26.10 -16.42
N VAL A 73 24.90 25.67 -15.17
CA VAL A 73 25.28 26.48 -14.00
C VAL A 73 26.80 26.71 -13.99
N ASN A 74 27.61 25.70 -14.30
CA ASN A 74 29.06 25.86 -14.40
C ASN A 74 29.48 26.74 -15.58
N HIS A 75 28.75 26.69 -16.70
CA HIS A 75 28.98 27.61 -17.82
C HIS A 75 28.71 29.06 -17.40
N ASN A 76 27.57 29.33 -16.78
CA ASN A 76 27.19 30.67 -16.31
C ASN A 76 28.13 31.16 -15.19
N GLY A 77 28.55 30.26 -14.31
CA GLY A 77 29.45 30.50 -13.19
C GLY A 77 30.84 31.03 -13.60
N ARG A 78 31.27 30.81 -14.85
CA ARG A 78 32.51 31.37 -15.41
C ARG A 78 32.56 32.90 -15.30
N THR A 79 31.41 33.57 -15.41
CA THR A 79 31.30 35.03 -15.27
C THR A 79 31.62 35.53 -13.86
N PHE A 80 31.48 34.66 -12.85
CA PHE A 80 31.78 34.94 -11.45
C PHE A 80 33.16 34.44 -11.03
N ARG A 81 34.21 34.80 -11.78
CA ARG A 81 35.60 34.40 -11.50
C ARG A 81 35.75 32.87 -11.32
N GLY A 82 35.21 32.11 -12.27
CA GLY A 82 35.36 30.65 -12.28
C GLY A 82 34.57 29.93 -11.19
N ALA A 83 33.51 30.55 -10.67
CA ALA A 83 32.59 29.88 -9.74
C ALA A 83 31.96 28.65 -10.41
N ARG A 84 32.04 27.49 -9.76
CA ARG A 84 31.60 26.22 -10.35
C ARG A 84 31.22 25.22 -9.27
N ILE A 85 30.19 24.45 -9.55
CA ILE A 85 29.81 23.22 -8.85
C ILE A 85 30.87 22.15 -9.12
N LEU A 86 31.23 21.44 -8.06
CA LEU A 86 32.22 20.37 -8.12
C LEU A 86 31.58 19.03 -8.56
N PRO A 87 32.27 18.20 -9.36
CA PRO A 87 31.74 16.91 -9.83
C PRO A 87 31.29 15.99 -8.69
N GLU A 88 31.98 16.01 -7.55
CA GLU A 88 31.66 15.18 -6.39
C GLU A 88 30.30 15.54 -5.78
N TYR A 89 29.84 16.78 -5.97
CA TYR A 89 28.51 17.21 -5.57
C TYR A 89 27.45 16.76 -6.55
N LEU A 90 27.74 16.79 -7.86
CA LEU A 90 26.88 16.21 -8.88
C LEU A 90 26.67 14.70 -8.64
N GLU A 91 27.73 13.96 -8.37
CA GLU A 91 27.65 12.53 -8.07
C GLU A 91 26.77 12.23 -6.86
N ALA A 92 26.91 13.01 -5.78
CA ALA A 92 26.07 12.85 -4.59
C ALA A 92 24.57 13.02 -4.91
N TRP A 93 24.22 14.01 -5.74
CA TRP A 93 22.83 14.21 -6.18
C TRP A 93 22.33 13.08 -7.10
N LEU A 94 23.19 12.54 -7.97
CA LEU A 94 22.84 11.40 -8.81
C LEU A 94 22.61 10.13 -7.97
N GLU A 95 23.42 9.92 -6.93
CA GLU A 95 23.20 8.85 -5.95
C GLU A 95 21.89 9.04 -5.19
N GLU A 96 21.59 10.27 -4.75
CA GLU A 96 20.33 10.59 -4.08
C GLU A 96 19.12 10.31 -4.97
N LEU A 97 19.18 10.71 -6.25
CA LEU A 97 18.11 10.40 -7.21
C LEU A 97 17.93 8.88 -7.36
N ARG A 98 19.01 8.09 -7.38
CA ARG A 98 18.93 6.63 -7.42
C ARG A 98 18.22 6.08 -6.20
N TRP A 99 18.57 6.55 -5.00
CA TRP A 99 17.90 6.13 -3.77
C TRP A 99 16.44 6.55 -3.71
N ALA A 100 16.10 7.74 -4.22
CA ALA A 100 14.72 8.20 -4.31
C ALA A 100 13.86 7.31 -5.22
N VAL A 101 14.44 6.80 -6.32
CA VAL A 101 13.76 5.84 -7.20
C VAL A 101 13.51 4.52 -6.49
N VAL A 102 14.54 3.94 -5.85
CA VAL A 102 14.40 2.68 -5.09
C VAL A 102 13.33 2.81 -4.01
N ALA A 103 13.31 3.93 -3.28
CA ALA A 103 12.29 4.17 -2.26
C ALA A 103 10.87 4.31 -2.84
N GLN A 104 10.72 4.87 -4.05
CA GLN A 104 9.44 4.94 -4.75
C GLN A 104 8.95 3.56 -5.20
N GLU A 105 9.84 2.71 -5.71
CA GLU A 105 9.54 1.34 -6.13
C GLU A 105 9.05 0.51 -4.96
N LEU A 106 9.79 0.48 -3.85
CA LEU A 106 9.40 -0.23 -2.63
C LEU A 106 8.04 0.23 -2.10
N LYS A 107 7.77 1.54 -2.14
CA LYS A 107 6.48 2.09 -1.71
C LYS A 107 5.32 1.66 -2.62
N LEU A 108 5.57 1.46 -3.91
CA LEU A 108 4.57 0.95 -4.83
C LEU A 108 4.27 -0.52 -4.54
N GLU A 109 5.31 -1.33 -4.36
CA GLU A 109 5.21 -2.75 -3.99
C GLU A 109 4.43 -2.92 -2.68
N GLU A 110 4.81 -2.22 -1.62
CA GLU A 110 4.11 -2.26 -0.32
C GLU A 110 2.62 -1.90 -0.47
N ARG A 111 2.29 -0.95 -1.35
CA ARG A 111 0.92 -0.54 -1.59
C ARG A 111 0.12 -1.61 -2.33
N GLU A 112 0.75 -2.32 -3.26
CA GLU A 112 0.15 -3.42 -3.99
C GLU A 112 -0.09 -4.62 -3.06
N GLU A 113 0.89 -4.99 -2.24
CA GLU A 113 0.75 -6.04 -1.22
C GLU A 113 -0.39 -5.73 -0.24
N GLN A 114 -0.46 -4.50 0.26
CA GLN A 114 -1.56 -4.07 1.13
C GLN A 114 -2.94 -4.14 0.45
N ARG A 115 -3.00 -3.97 -0.89
CA ARG A 115 -4.25 -4.13 -1.63
C ARG A 115 -4.65 -5.59 -1.72
N LEU A 116 -3.72 -6.48 -2.03
CA LEU A 116 -3.95 -7.93 -2.10
C LEU A 116 -4.43 -8.49 -0.76
N ILE A 117 -3.77 -8.12 0.34
CA ILE A 117 -4.17 -8.55 1.69
C ILE A 117 -5.60 -8.10 1.99
N LYS A 118 -5.96 -6.85 1.65
CA LYS A 118 -7.33 -6.34 1.87
C LYS A 118 -8.37 -7.06 1.01
N GLU A 119 -8.00 -7.50 -0.19
CA GLU A 119 -8.88 -8.25 -1.07
C GLU A 119 -9.10 -9.67 -0.52
N GLN A 120 -8.04 -10.34 -0.05
CA GLN A 120 -8.13 -11.65 0.61
C GLN A 120 -9.00 -11.59 1.87
N ILE A 121 -8.79 -10.62 2.76
CA ILE A 121 -9.62 -10.46 3.97
C ILE A 121 -11.10 -10.31 3.61
N ARG A 122 -11.42 -9.57 2.55
CA ARG A 122 -12.81 -9.39 2.10
C ARG A 122 -13.41 -10.68 1.54
N GLU A 123 -12.61 -11.49 0.85
CA GLU A 123 -13.04 -12.78 0.31
C GLU A 123 -13.26 -13.78 1.45
N GLU A 124 -12.32 -13.86 2.39
CA GLU A 124 -12.42 -14.69 3.59
C GLU A 124 -13.64 -14.30 4.44
N GLU A 125 -13.88 -13.00 4.67
CA GLU A 125 -15.06 -12.54 5.40
C GLU A 125 -16.37 -12.91 4.68
N ARG A 126 -16.40 -12.88 3.34
CA ARG A 126 -17.58 -13.31 2.57
C ARG A 126 -17.80 -14.80 2.69
N ALA A 127 -16.74 -15.60 2.55
CA ALA A 127 -16.80 -17.04 2.72
C ALA A 127 -17.31 -17.40 4.12
N GLN A 128 -16.78 -16.78 5.18
CA GLN A 128 -17.23 -16.98 6.56
C GLN A 128 -18.72 -16.67 6.75
N ARG A 129 -19.21 -15.57 6.17
CA ARG A 129 -20.64 -15.21 6.23
C ARG A 129 -21.53 -16.20 5.50
N GLU A 130 -21.07 -16.74 4.37
CA GLU A 130 -21.79 -17.77 3.63
C GLU A 130 -21.83 -19.08 4.42
N PHE A 131 -20.70 -19.50 4.99
CA PHE A 131 -20.66 -20.66 5.89
C PHE A 131 -21.58 -20.50 7.10
N GLU A 132 -21.57 -19.34 7.76
CA GLU A 132 -22.45 -19.09 8.92
C GLU A 132 -23.93 -19.14 8.54
N LYS A 133 -24.31 -18.66 7.35
CA LYS A 133 -25.68 -18.75 6.85
C LYS A 133 -26.09 -20.19 6.62
N VAL A 134 -25.25 -20.99 5.95
CA VAL A 134 -25.51 -22.41 5.68
C VAL A 134 -25.68 -23.17 6.99
N LEU A 135 -24.80 -22.94 7.97
CA LEU A 135 -24.92 -23.57 9.30
C LEU A 135 -26.23 -23.21 10.01
N LYS A 136 -26.64 -21.93 9.99
CA LYS A 136 -27.91 -21.50 10.58
C LYS A 136 -29.13 -22.05 9.86
N GLU A 137 -29.07 -22.23 8.55
CA GLU A 137 -30.15 -22.83 7.77
C GLU A 137 -30.26 -24.32 8.09
N ALA A 138 -29.14 -25.05 8.12
CA ALA A 138 -29.11 -26.45 8.53
C ALA A 138 -29.63 -26.66 9.97
N GLU A 139 -29.24 -25.81 10.92
CA GLU A 139 -29.72 -25.89 12.32
C GLU A 139 -31.24 -25.69 12.41
N LYS A 140 -31.80 -24.72 11.67
CA LYS A 140 -33.24 -24.50 11.61
C LYS A 140 -33.97 -25.68 11.00
N GLU A 141 -33.45 -26.25 9.91
CA GLU A 141 -34.01 -27.43 9.29
C GLU A 141 -34.03 -28.61 10.28
N GLN A 142 -32.91 -28.89 10.94
CA GLN A 142 -32.84 -29.92 11.99
C GLN A 142 -33.88 -29.69 13.10
N GLU A 143 -34.02 -28.46 13.62
CA GLU A 143 -35.03 -28.14 14.62
C GLU A 143 -36.46 -28.39 14.11
N THR A 144 -36.76 -28.00 12.87
CA THR A 144 -38.10 -28.19 12.30
C THR A 144 -38.43 -29.66 12.14
N ILE A 145 -37.47 -30.49 11.70
CA ILE A 145 -37.66 -31.93 11.59
C ILE A 145 -37.87 -32.55 12.98
N ARG A 146 -37.07 -32.18 13.99
CA ARG A 146 -37.25 -32.64 15.38
C ARG A 146 -38.65 -32.31 15.91
N LYS A 147 -39.11 -31.08 15.72
CA LYS A 147 -40.46 -30.64 16.12
C LYS A 147 -41.56 -31.41 15.37
N ALA A 148 -41.37 -31.72 14.08
CA ALA A 148 -42.30 -32.51 13.30
C ALA A 148 -42.36 -33.97 13.77
N MET A 149 -41.23 -34.59 14.09
CA MET A 149 -41.17 -35.94 14.66
C MET A 149 -41.87 -36.01 16.02
N GLU A 150 -41.66 -35.02 16.89
CA GLU A 150 -42.30 -35.00 18.21
C GLU A 150 -43.83 -34.90 18.10
N LYS A 151 -44.34 -34.07 17.17
CA LYS A 151 -45.77 -34.00 16.87
C LYS A 151 -46.29 -35.33 16.33
N ALA A 152 -45.61 -35.92 15.35
CA ALA A 152 -45.99 -37.22 14.78
C ALA A 152 -46.04 -38.31 15.86
N ARG A 153 -45.07 -38.38 16.78
CA ARG A 153 -45.11 -39.30 17.94
C ARG A 153 -46.33 -39.07 18.83
N ARG A 154 -46.62 -37.82 19.20
CA ARG A 154 -47.79 -37.49 20.03
C ARG A 154 -49.11 -37.85 19.36
N ASP A 155 -49.18 -37.74 18.03
CA ASP A 155 -50.38 -38.09 17.26
C ASP A 155 -50.54 -39.62 17.17
N VAL A 156 -49.46 -40.41 17.08
CA VAL A 156 -49.48 -41.89 17.18
C VAL A 156 -50.02 -42.34 18.54
N ASP A 157 -49.55 -41.73 19.62
CA ASP A 157 -49.93 -42.11 20.99
C ASP A 157 -51.44 -41.94 21.22
N LYS A 158 -52.04 -40.92 20.60
CA LYS A 158 -53.47 -40.58 20.68
C LYS A 158 -54.35 -41.35 19.70
N ALA A 159 -53.78 -41.97 18.67
CA ALA A 159 -54.52 -42.64 17.61
C ALA A 159 -54.91 -44.08 17.98
N SER A 160 -56.01 -44.57 17.40
CA SER A 160 -56.51 -45.95 17.61
C SER A 160 -55.63 -46.99 16.88
N ALA A 161 -55.81 -48.29 17.18
CA ALA A 161 -54.90 -49.36 16.74
C ALA A 161 -54.68 -49.46 15.20
N GLU A 162 -55.66 -49.08 14.38
CA GLU A 162 -55.52 -49.10 12.90
C GLU A 162 -54.85 -47.85 12.32
N GLU A 163 -54.89 -46.73 13.05
CA GLU A 163 -54.23 -45.47 12.64
C GLU A 163 -52.75 -45.45 13.06
N ARG A 164 -52.39 -46.14 14.15
CA ARG A 164 -51.00 -46.26 14.64
C ARG A 164 -50.03 -46.79 13.60
N ALA A 165 -50.41 -47.82 12.82
CA ALA A 165 -49.56 -48.39 11.79
C ALA A 165 -49.18 -47.38 10.68
N LYS A 166 -50.13 -46.52 10.27
CA LYS A 166 -49.88 -45.48 9.24
C LYS A 166 -48.99 -44.35 9.77
N TYR A 167 -49.04 -44.06 11.06
CA TYR A 167 -48.18 -43.05 11.66
C TYR A 167 -46.77 -43.59 11.99
N GLU A 168 -46.63 -44.87 12.33
CA GLU A 168 -45.33 -45.54 12.47
C GLU A 168 -44.56 -45.55 11.14
N GLU A 169 -45.24 -45.82 10.03
CA GLU A 169 -44.64 -45.79 8.69
C GLU A 169 -44.16 -44.37 8.32
N LYS A 170 -44.95 -43.32 8.62
CA LYS A 170 -44.54 -41.92 8.45
C LYS A 170 -43.39 -41.52 9.36
N LEU A 171 -43.32 -42.05 10.59
CA LEU A 171 -42.21 -41.81 11.50
C LEU A 171 -40.91 -42.44 10.97
N HIS A 172 -40.99 -43.63 10.38
CA HIS A 172 -39.86 -44.31 9.78
C HIS A 172 -39.30 -43.54 8.56
N GLU A 173 -40.17 -43.05 7.68
CA GLU A 173 -39.75 -42.20 6.56
C GLU A 173 -39.08 -40.90 7.01
N LEU A 174 -39.61 -40.27 8.06
CA LEU A 174 -39.03 -39.05 8.62
C LEU A 174 -37.69 -39.33 9.31
N SER A 175 -37.52 -40.47 9.99
CA SER A 175 -36.24 -40.85 10.60
C SER A 175 -35.16 -41.18 9.57
N GLU A 176 -35.51 -41.86 8.48
CA GLU A 176 -34.55 -42.10 7.39
C GLU A 176 -34.13 -40.80 6.70
N LYS A 177 -35.07 -39.87 6.46
CA LYS A 177 -34.75 -38.55 5.92
C LYS A 177 -33.84 -37.73 6.84
N LEU A 178 -34.00 -37.88 8.17
CA LEU A 178 -33.15 -37.21 9.15
C LEU A 178 -31.73 -37.80 9.14
N ARG A 179 -31.60 -39.14 9.07
CA ARG A 179 -30.30 -39.81 9.00
C ARG A 179 -29.52 -39.39 7.74
N VAL A 180 -30.20 -39.32 6.60
CA VAL A 180 -29.59 -38.84 5.35
C VAL A 180 -29.16 -37.38 5.45
N ALA A 181 -29.95 -36.53 6.12
CA ALA A 181 -29.62 -35.13 6.37
C ALA A 181 -28.52 -34.92 7.45
N GLU A 182 -28.25 -35.91 8.30
CA GLU A 182 -27.15 -35.89 9.27
C GLU A 182 -25.82 -36.38 8.66
N GLU A 183 -25.87 -37.15 7.56
CA GLU A 183 -24.70 -37.68 6.85
C GLU A 183 -24.20 -36.77 5.71
N THR A 184 -25.00 -35.79 5.27
CA THR A 184 -24.64 -34.76 4.26
C THR A 184 -24.30 -33.42 4.87
#